data_AF-A0A0G1AT67-F1
#
_entry.id   AF-A0A0G1AT67-F1
#
_cell.length_a   1.000
_cell.length_b   1.000
_cell.length_c   1.000
_cell.angle_alpha   90.00
_cell.angle_beta   90.00
_cell.angle_gamma   90.00
#
_symmetry.space_group_name_H-M   'P 1'
#
loop_
_entity.id
_entity.type
_entity.pdbx_description
1 polymer ?
#
loop_
_entity_poly.entity_id
_entity_poly.type
_entity_poly.pdbx_seq_one_letter_code
_entity_poly.pdbx_strand_id
1 'polypeptide(L)'
;MAIQARTEFAAALNQLASEKGVDVSIVIEAIEQAALAAYRKDLSLREEEIPEDFEELIAHIDPVSGEISIMRGKKNITPPGFARIAAQTARQVIMQRLHEAEKDAITEEYEKKVGTIISGTIQRQEGSIYLVDLGRAEGVMPPPEQTR
;
A
#
# COMPACT_ATOMS: atom_id res chain seq x y z
N MET A 1 -4.07 13.29 -29.51
CA MET A 1 -4.46 13.80 -28.17
C MET A 1 -4.43 12.66 -27.14
N ALA A 2 -3.26 12.03 -26.94
CA ALA A 2 -3.12 10.81 -26.09
C ALA A 2 -1.92 10.84 -25.13
N ILE A 3 -1.22 11.99 -25.03
CA ILE A 3 0.00 12.15 -24.23
C ILE A 3 -0.31 12.70 -22.83
N GLN A 4 -1.46 13.35 -22.63
CA GLN A 4 -1.74 14.14 -21.43
C GLN A 4 -2.09 13.30 -20.18
N ALA A 5 -2.64 12.09 -20.34
CA ALA A 5 -2.95 11.19 -19.22
C ALA A 5 -1.73 10.37 -18.72
N ARG A 6 -0.62 10.37 -19.48
CA ARG A 6 0.53 9.46 -19.26
C ARG A 6 1.62 10.04 -18.35
N THR A 7 1.52 11.30 -17.94
CA THR A 7 2.47 11.93 -17.01
C THR A 7 1.91 12.10 -15.60
N GLU A 8 0.61 11.85 -15.39
CA GLU A 8 -0.03 12.01 -14.07
C GLU A 8 0.36 10.90 -13.10
N PHE A 9 0.55 9.66 -13.56
CA PHE A 9 0.89 8.54 -12.69
C PHE A 9 2.24 8.74 -12.00
N ALA A 10 3.29 9.00 -12.77
CA ALA A 10 4.63 9.25 -12.25
C ALA A 10 4.64 10.43 -11.25
N ALA A 11 3.96 11.53 -11.60
CA ALA A 11 3.90 12.72 -10.76
C ALA A 11 3.13 12.44 -9.45
N ALA A 12 1.98 11.77 -9.54
CA ALA A 12 1.17 11.42 -8.38
C ALA A 12 1.88 10.42 -7.46
N LEU A 13 2.55 9.41 -8.02
CA LEU A 13 3.29 8.42 -7.24
C LEU A 13 4.46 9.08 -6.50
N ASN A 14 5.25 9.92 -7.18
CA ASN A 14 6.34 10.67 -6.56
C ASN A 14 5.84 11.60 -5.45
N GLN A 15 4.75 12.34 -5.70
CA GLN A 15 4.19 13.24 -4.70
C GLN A 15 3.70 12.48 -3.47
N LEU A 16 2.92 11.42 -3.68
CA LEU A 16 2.32 10.64 -2.59
C LEU A 16 3.39 9.94 -1.74
N ALA A 17 4.40 9.36 -2.40
CA ALA A 17 5.52 8.73 -1.71
C ALA A 17 6.35 9.76 -0.91
N SER A 18 6.65 10.92 -1.51
CA SER A 18 7.39 11.99 -0.84
C SER A 18 6.64 12.59 0.36
N GLU A 19 5.32 12.77 0.28
CA GLU A 19 4.51 13.33 1.38
C GLU A 19 4.56 12.47 2.65
N LYS A 20 4.72 11.15 2.50
CA LYS A 20 4.78 10.22 3.63
C LYS A 20 6.19 9.67 3.89
N GLY A 21 7.21 10.23 3.22
CA GLY A 21 8.60 9.85 3.43
C GLY A 21 8.95 8.44 2.94
N VAL A 22 8.24 7.92 1.95
CA VAL A 22 8.47 6.59 1.36
C VAL A 22 9.29 6.74 0.08
N ASP A 23 10.28 5.87 -0.11
CA ASP A 23 11.00 5.81 -1.39
C ASP A 23 10.14 5.17 -2.47
N VAL A 24 10.09 5.80 -3.64
CA VAL A 24 9.28 5.35 -4.78
C VAL A 24 9.72 3.98 -5.29
N SER A 25 11.01 3.63 -5.17
CA SER A 25 11.53 2.31 -5.54
C SER A 25 10.88 1.20 -4.71
N ILE A 26 10.71 1.40 -3.40
CA ILE A 26 10.07 0.44 -2.49
C ILE A 26 8.60 0.22 -2.90
N VAL A 27 7.92 1.30 -3.30
CA VAL A 27 6.53 1.21 -3.76
C VAL A 27 6.44 0.45 -5.09
N ILE A 28 7.35 0.74 -6.03
CA ILE A 28 7.44 0.04 -7.32
C ILE A 28 7.67 -1.45 -7.12
N GLU A 29 8.67 -1.84 -6.32
CA GLU A 29 8.96 -3.23 -6.01
C GLU A 29 7.75 -3.93 -5.37
N ALA A 30 7.06 -3.26 -4.45
CA ALA A 30 5.86 -3.81 -3.83
C ALA A 30 4.73 -4.04 -4.84
N ILE A 31 4.53 -3.11 -5.79
CA ILE A 31 3.54 -3.25 -6.86
C ILE A 31 3.89 -4.45 -7.75
N GLU A 32 5.16 -4.61 -8.13
CA GLU A 32 5.61 -5.72 -8.97
C GLU A 32 5.37 -7.08 -8.27
N GLN A 33 5.74 -7.20 -6.99
CA GLN A 33 5.49 -8.42 -6.22
C GLN A 33 3.99 -8.71 -6.08
N ALA A 34 3.19 -7.68 -5.82
CA ALA A 34 1.74 -7.83 -5.72
C ALA A 34 1.10 -8.18 -7.07
N ALA A 35 1.63 -7.68 -8.18
CA ALA A 35 1.18 -8.03 -9.52
C ALA A 35 1.45 -9.50 -9.84
N LEU A 36 2.62 -10.04 -9.47
CA LEU A 36 2.89 -11.48 -9.57
C LEU A 36 1.90 -12.29 -8.73
N ALA A 37 1.68 -11.91 -7.47
CA ALA A 37 0.71 -12.58 -6.60
C ALA A 37 -0.72 -12.52 -7.18
N ALA A 38 -1.12 -11.39 -7.75
CA ALA A 38 -2.40 -11.21 -8.41
C ALA A 38 -2.51 -12.07 -9.68
N TYR A 39 -1.43 -12.18 -10.46
CA TYR A 39 -1.39 -13.04 -11.64
C TYR A 39 -1.54 -14.52 -11.26
N ARG A 40 -0.84 -14.99 -10.22
CA ARG A 40 -1.01 -16.36 -9.69
C ARG A 40 -2.46 -16.65 -9.32
N LYS A 41 -3.11 -15.68 -8.67
CA LYS A 41 -4.50 -15.78 -8.25
C LYS A 41 -5.45 -15.77 -9.44
N ASP A 42 -5.21 -14.93 -10.45
CA ASP A 42 -6.00 -14.89 -11.68
C ASP A 42 -5.97 -16.24 -12.41
N LEU A 43 -4.80 -16.85 -12.56
CA LEU A 43 -4.65 -18.20 -13.14
C LEU A 43 -5.47 -19.24 -12.38
N SER A 44 -5.40 -19.20 -11.04
CA SER A 44 -6.17 -20.12 -10.19
C SER A 44 -7.69 -19.93 -10.35
N LEU A 45 -8.16 -18.68 -10.48
CA LEU A 45 -9.58 -18.37 -10.68
C LEU A 45 -10.09 -18.79 -12.08
N ARG A 46 -9.21 -18.82 -13.06
CA ARG A 46 -9.50 -19.25 -14.43
C ARG A 46 -9.32 -20.75 -14.64
N GLU A 47 -8.98 -21.49 -13.58
CA GLU A 47 -8.65 -22.92 -13.60
C GLU A 47 -7.50 -23.24 -14.58
N GLU A 48 -6.61 -22.28 -14.79
CA GLU A 48 -5.41 -22.43 -15.63
C GLU A 48 -4.25 -22.95 -14.76
N GLU A 49 -3.43 -23.86 -15.32
CA GLU A 49 -2.28 -24.41 -14.61
C GLU A 49 -1.26 -23.31 -14.29
N ILE A 50 -0.80 -23.26 -13.04
CA ILE A 50 0.29 -22.40 -12.64
C ILE A 50 1.58 -22.99 -13.25
N PRO A 51 2.32 -22.23 -14.07
CA PRO A 51 3.55 -22.73 -14.66
C PRO A 51 4.60 -23.15 -13.62
N GLU A 52 5.36 -24.20 -13.90
CA GLU A 52 6.46 -24.63 -13.01
C GLU A 52 7.53 -23.54 -12.83
N ASP A 53 7.73 -22.71 -13.85
CA ASP A 53 8.65 -21.58 -13.86
C ASP A 53 8.05 -20.29 -13.27
N PHE A 54 6.97 -20.38 -12.47
CA PHE A 54 6.29 -19.21 -11.93
C PHE A 54 7.22 -18.31 -11.09
N GLU A 55 8.14 -18.91 -10.33
CA GLU A 55 9.10 -18.17 -9.50
C GLU A 55 10.14 -17.38 -10.31
N GLU A 56 10.32 -17.73 -11.59
CA GLU A 56 11.20 -16.99 -12.51
C GLU A 56 10.49 -15.82 -13.20
N LEU A 57 9.17 -15.68 -13.00
CA LEU A 57 8.40 -14.60 -13.58
C LEU A 57 8.71 -13.28 -12.87
N ILE A 58 8.85 -12.23 -13.67
CA ILE A 58 9.11 -10.88 -13.19
C ILE A 58 7.96 -9.99 -13.63
N ALA A 59 7.34 -9.29 -12.69
CA ALA A 59 6.47 -8.18 -13.04
C ALA A 59 7.31 -6.93 -13.20
N HIS A 60 6.98 -6.13 -14.20
CA HIS A 60 7.59 -4.83 -14.40
C HIS A 60 6.50 -3.77 -14.55
N ILE A 61 6.67 -2.66 -13.83
CA ILE A 61 5.85 -1.46 -14.01
C ILE A 61 6.64 -0.38 -14.73
N ASP A 62 6.06 0.15 -15.81
CA ASP A 62 6.58 1.35 -16.44
C ASP A 62 6.28 2.56 -15.53
N PRO A 63 7.30 3.27 -15.02
CA PRO A 63 7.11 4.36 -14.07
C PRO A 63 6.41 5.57 -14.68
N VAL A 64 6.42 5.70 -16.01
CA VAL A 64 5.75 6.80 -16.73
C VAL A 64 4.30 6.43 -16.97
N SER A 65 4.05 5.31 -17.65
CA SER A 65 2.70 4.92 -18.07
C SER A 65 1.87 4.24 -16.97
N GLY A 66 2.52 3.69 -15.94
CA GLY A 66 1.89 2.82 -14.94
C GLY A 66 1.46 1.47 -15.49
N GLU A 67 1.87 1.11 -16.71
CA GLU A 67 1.55 -0.17 -17.33
C GLU A 67 2.34 -1.29 -16.64
N ILE A 68 1.64 -2.35 -16.26
CA ILE A 68 2.21 -3.51 -15.59
C ILE A 68 2.25 -4.67 -16.58
N SER A 69 3.43 -5.26 -16.71
CA SER A 69 3.69 -6.39 -17.61
C SER A 69 4.32 -7.54 -16.85
N ILE A 70 3.91 -8.77 -17.18
CA ILE A 70 4.51 -10.00 -16.66
C ILE A 70 5.45 -10.57 -17.71
N MET A 71 6.71 -10.74 -17.32
CA MET A 71 7.80 -11.17 -18.18
C MET A 71 8.27 -12.56 -17.76
N ARG A 72 8.40 -13.46 -18.74
CA ARG A 72 9.10 -14.74 -18.64
C ARG A 72 10.40 -14.63 -19.42
N GLY A 73 11.51 -14.38 -18.74
CA GLY A 73 12.77 -14.01 -19.37
C GLY A 73 12.61 -12.75 -20.25
N LYS A 74 12.70 -12.90 -21.57
CA LYS A 74 12.51 -11.80 -22.54
C LYS A 74 11.10 -11.72 -23.14
N LYS A 75 10.22 -12.68 -22.82
CA LYS A 75 8.88 -12.78 -23.42
C LYS A 75 7.86 -12.14 -22.50
N ASN A 76 7.09 -11.19 -23.03
CA ASN A 76 5.90 -10.67 -22.35
C ASN A 76 4.78 -11.72 -22.45
N ILE A 77 4.29 -12.17 -21.30
CA ILE A 77 3.22 -13.17 -21.17
C ILE A 77 1.95 -12.60 -20.53
N THR A 78 1.84 -11.28 -20.44
CA THR A 78 0.71 -10.60 -19.80
C THR A 78 -0.61 -11.03 -20.45
N PRO A 79 -1.56 -11.61 -19.70
CA PRO A 79 -2.84 -12.03 -20.26
C PRO A 79 -3.67 -10.83 -20.74
N PRO A 80 -4.49 -11.02 -21.79
CA PRO A 80 -5.44 -10.01 -22.20
C PRO A 80 -6.43 -9.73 -21.05
N GLY A 81 -6.59 -8.45 -20.70
CA GLY A 81 -7.48 -8.01 -19.61
C GLY A 81 -6.81 -7.93 -18.24
N PHE A 82 -5.60 -8.49 -18.06
CA PHE A 82 -4.86 -8.41 -16.79
C PHE A 82 -4.50 -6.97 -16.39
N ALA A 83 -4.36 -6.07 -17.36
CA ALA A 83 -4.06 -4.65 -17.13
C ALA A 83 -5.02 -3.98 -16.12
N ARG A 84 -6.31 -4.35 -16.13
CA ARG A 84 -7.29 -3.80 -15.15
C ARG A 84 -7.02 -4.31 -13.74
N ILE A 85 -6.78 -5.61 -13.60
CA ILE A 85 -6.48 -6.26 -12.31
C ILE A 85 -5.20 -5.66 -11.75
N ALA A 86 -4.15 -5.58 -12.58
CA ALA A 86 -2.87 -5.02 -12.20
C ALA A 86 -2.99 -3.56 -11.75
N ALA A 87 -3.73 -2.71 -12.46
CA ALA A 87 -3.95 -1.33 -12.06
C ALA A 87 -4.67 -1.20 -10.71
N GLN A 88 -5.68 -2.05 -10.46
CA GLN A 88 -6.38 -2.09 -9.18
C GLN A 88 -5.46 -2.54 -8.05
N THR A 89 -4.68 -3.61 -8.28
CA THR A 89 -3.68 -4.11 -7.34
C THR A 89 -2.63 -3.04 -7.03
N ALA A 90 -2.12 -2.34 -8.05
CA ALA A 90 -1.14 -1.27 -7.86
C ALA A 90 -1.69 -0.16 -6.97
N ARG A 91 -2.92 0.32 -7.24
CA ARG A 91 -3.57 1.33 -6.39
C ARG A 91 -3.70 0.86 -4.93
N GLN A 92 -4.11 -0.39 -4.73
CA GLN A 92 -4.26 -0.96 -3.39
C GLN A 92 -2.92 -1.02 -2.66
N VAL A 93 -1.87 -1.47 -3.34
CA VAL A 93 -0.53 -1.62 -2.76
C VAL A 93 0.09 -0.27 -2.45
N ILE A 94 -0.09 0.73 -3.33
CA ILE A 94 0.35 2.11 -3.07
C ILE A 94 -0.29 2.63 -1.79
N MET A 95 -1.62 2.51 -1.65
CA MET A 95 -2.33 2.97 -0.47
C MET A 95 -1.91 2.20 0.79
N GLN A 96 -1.65 0.90 0.66
CA GLN A 96 -1.17 0.09 1.77
C GLN A 96 0.22 0.54 2.24
N ARG A 97 1.19 0.68 1.32
CA ARG A 97 2.54 1.16 1.63
C ARG A 97 2.54 2.54 2.25
N LEU A 98 1.65 3.40 1.77
CA LEU A 98 1.47 4.73 2.31
C LEU A 98 1.03 4.70 3.77
N HIS A 99 0.05 3.86 4.08
CA HIS A 99 -0.52 3.75 5.40
C HIS A 99 0.43 3.04 6.38
N GLU A 100 1.18 2.04 5.90
CA GLU A 100 2.26 1.38 6.65
C GLU A 100 3.32 2.39 7.06
N ALA A 101 3.84 3.18 6.12
CA ALA A 101 4.86 4.19 6.42
C ALA A 101 4.36 5.27 7.39
N GLU A 102 3.12 5.71 7.24
CA GLU A 102 2.49 6.65 8.17
C GLU A 102 2.38 6.04 9.58
N LYS A 103 1.93 4.78 9.67
CA LYS A 103 1.82 4.06 10.94
C LYS A 103 3.18 3.86 11.59
N ASP A 104 4.21 3.52 10.82
CA ASP A 104 5.56 3.33 11.33
C ASP A 104 6.12 4.64 11.89
N ALA A 105 5.95 5.75 11.16
CA ALA A 105 6.35 7.08 11.62
C ALA A 105 5.63 7.51 12.91
N ILE A 106 4.32 7.25 12.99
CA ILE A 106 3.53 7.49 14.21
C ILE A 106 4.05 6.62 15.36
N THR A 107 4.29 5.33 15.11
CA THR A 107 4.76 4.38 16.12
C THR A 107 6.10 4.82 16.70
N GLU A 108 7.05 5.21 15.85
CA GLU A 108 8.36 5.71 16.28
C GLU A 108 8.25 7.01 17.12
N GLU A 109 7.29 7.88 16.80
CA GLU A 109 7.05 9.11 17.58
C GLU A 109 6.48 8.80 18.97
N TYR A 110 5.48 7.93 19.07
CA TYR A 110 4.82 7.63 20.35
C TYR A 110 5.63 6.67 21.24
N GLU A 111 6.48 5.81 20.66
CA GLU A 111 7.40 4.97 21.44
C GLU A 111 8.32 5.82 22.34
N LYS A 112 8.76 6.98 21.84
CA LYS A 112 9.59 7.94 22.60
C LYS A 112 8.81 8.68 23.71
N LYS A 113 7.47 8.62 23.69
CA LYS A 113 6.58 9.30 24.66
C LYS A 113 6.07 8.35 25.74
N VAL A 114 6.43 7.07 25.72
CA VAL A 114 6.02 6.11 26.76
C VAL A 114 6.47 6.59 28.14
N GLY A 115 5.54 6.63 29.09
CA GLY A 115 5.77 7.11 30.45
C GLY A 115 5.71 8.63 30.62
N THR A 116 5.42 9.38 29.55
CA THR A 116 5.19 10.83 29.59
C THR A 116 3.70 11.16 29.59
N ILE A 117 3.35 12.34 30.08
CA ILE A 117 1.97 12.84 30.04
C ILE A 117 1.74 13.52 28.69
N ILE A 118 0.71 13.08 27.97
CA ILE A 118 0.24 13.70 26.74
C ILE A 118 -1.18 14.20 26.91
N SER A 119 -1.53 15.27 26.20
CA SER A 119 -2.91 15.77 26.14
C SER A 119 -3.61 15.19 24.92
N GLY A 120 -4.88 14.87 25.07
CA GLY A 120 -5.74 14.37 23.99
C GLY A 120 -7.19 14.82 24.19
N THR A 121 -7.98 14.76 23.13
CA THR A 121 -9.39 15.14 23.15
C THR A 121 -10.26 13.92 23.02
N ILE A 122 -11.24 13.70 23.90
CA ILE A 122 -12.17 12.58 23.76
C ILE A 122 -13.01 12.79 22.50
N GLN A 123 -12.94 11.86 21.55
CA GLN A 123 -13.78 11.89 20.34
C GLN A 123 -15.12 11.22 20.57
N ARG A 124 -15.10 10.00 21.13
CA ARG A 124 -16.32 9.22 21.39
C ARG A 124 -16.12 8.20 22.50
N GLN A 125 -17.23 7.78 23.09
CA GLN A 125 -17.30 6.68 24.04
C GLN A 125 -17.91 5.45 23.37
N GLU A 126 -17.24 4.31 23.46
CA GLU A 126 -17.76 3.02 23.01
C GLU A 126 -17.88 2.07 24.20
N GLY A 127 -19.09 1.97 24.75
CA GLY A 127 -19.33 1.18 25.96
C GLY A 127 -18.52 1.71 27.14
N SER A 128 -17.49 0.97 27.54
CA SER A 128 -16.62 1.31 28.67
C SER A 128 -15.24 1.83 28.26
N ILE A 129 -14.94 1.94 26.96
CA ILE A 129 -13.68 2.55 26.46
C ILE A 129 -13.94 3.97 25.92
N TYR A 130 -12.97 4.85 26.07
CA TYR A 130 -12.96 6.15 25.40
C TYR A 130 -11.95 6.14 24.25
N LEU A 131 -12.38 6.62 23.09
CA LEU A 131 -11.49 6.93 21.98
C LEU A 131 -11.04 8.37 22.09
N VAL A 132 -9.73 8.57 22.12
CA VAL A 132 -9.07 9.84 22.38
C VAL A 132 -8.26 10.25 21.16
N ASP A 133 -8.51 11.44 20.63
CA ASP A 133 -7.69 12.06 19.61
C ASP A 133 -6.39 12.57 20.22
N LEU A 134 -5.25 12.09 19.70
CA LEU A 134 -3.92 12.54 20.07
C LEU A 134 -3.29 13.44 18.99
N GLY A 135 -4.10 13.90 18.02
CA GLY A 135 -3.72 14.76 16.90
C GLY A 135 -3.20 13.99 15.69
N ARG A 136 -2.12 13.21 15.87
CA ARG A 136 -1.54 12.38 14.80
C ARG A 136 -1.97 10.91 14.85
N ALA A 137 -2.63 10.50 15.92
CA ALA A 137 -3.07 9.13 16.13
C ALA A 137 -4.33 9.09 17.01
N GLU A 138 -5.03 7.97 16.98
CA GLU A 138 -6.11 7.66 17.92
C GLU A 138 -5.58 6.82 19.08
N GLY A 139 -5.90 7.22 20.31
CA GLY A 139 -5.66 6.47 21.53
C GLY A 139 -6.93 5.80 22.03
N VAL A 140 -6.78 4.68 22.72
CA VAL A 140 -7.87 4.01 23.45
C VAL A 140 -7.57 4.13 24.93
N MET A 141 -8.52 4.65 25.71
CA MET A 141 -8.44 4.70 27.17
C MET A 141 -9.37 3.62 27.76
N PRO A 142 -8.80 2.47 28.20
CA PRO A 142 -9.59 1.39 28.78
C PRO A 142 -10.06 1.73 30.21
N PRO A 143 -11.09 1.04 30.74
CA PRO A 143 -11.65 1.32 32.06
C PRO A 143 -10.64 1.38 33.22
N PRO A 144 -9.61 0.51 33.30
CA PRO A 144 -8.62 0.57 34.37
C PRO A 144 -7.78 1.86 34.39
N GLU A 145 -7.72 2.57 33.27
CA GLU A 145 -6.96 3.82 33.11
C GLU A 145 -7.83 5.07 33.30
N GLN A 146 -9.13 4.90 33.52
CA GLN A 146 -10.07 5.99 33.76
C GLN A 146 -10.15 6.29 35.26
N THR A 147 -9.89 7.54 35.65
CA THR A 147 -10.09 7.99 37.03
C THR A 147 -11.59 8.14 37.33
N ARG A 148 -12.02 7.64 38.49
CA ARG A 148 -13.41 7.66 38.94
C ARG A 148 -13.89 9.04 39.39
#